data_AF-A0A8T5MGQ3-F1
#
_entry.id   AF-A0A8T5MGQ3-F1
#
_cell.length_a   1.000
_cell.length_b   1.000
_cell.length_c   1.000
_cell.angle_alpha   90.00
_cell.angle_beta   90.00
_cell.angle_gamma   90.00
#
_symmetry.space_group_name_H-M   'P 1'
#
loop_
_entity.id
_entity.type
_entity.pdbx_description
1 polymer ?
#
loop_
_entity_poly.entity_id
_entity_poly.type
_entity_poly.pdbx_seq_one_letter_code
_entity_poly.pdbx_strand_id
1 'polypeptide(L)' 'MGIKNAQKKTKLAKKARLTKWAPVWAVLKKYGIGKRVHPSALTRQRRSWRRTKLHIKPRRQKKSHFG' A
#
# COMPACT_ATOMS: atom_id res chain seq x y z
N MET A 1 6.28 -22.02 0.41
CA MET A 1 5.75 -21.84 1.78
C MET A 1 4.75 -20.69 1.83
N GLY A 2 3.53 -20.93 2.33
CA GLY A 2 2.54 -19.87 2.57
C GLY A 2 2.88 -19.03 3.80
N ILE A 3 2.42 -17.77 3.86
CA ILE A 3 2.58 -16.92 5.03
C ILE A 3 1.75 -17.51 6.18
N LYS A 4 2.41 -18.18 7.14
CA LYS A 4 1.76 -18.80 8.32
C LYS A 4 1.13 -17.78 9.28
N ASN A 5 1.65 -16.54 9.30
CA ASN A 5 1.13 -15.47 10.16
C ASN A 5 -0.03 -14.71 9.49
N ALA A 6 -1.25 -14.95 9.98
CA ALA A 6 -2.48 -14.33 9.45
C ALA A 6 -2.44 -12.78 9.48
N GLN A 7 -1.99 -12.17 10.57
CA GLN A 7 -1.92 -10.70 10.68
C GLN A 7 -0.96 -10.10 9.64
N LYS A 8 0.19 -10.74 9.43
CA LYS A 8 1.15 -10.34 8.38
C LYS A 8 0.51 -10.47 7.01
N LYS A 9 -0.19 -11.59 6.74
CA LYS A 9 -0.92 -11.83 5.49
C LYS A 9 -1.95 -10.73 5.23
N THR A 10 -2.79 -10.39 6.21
CA THR A 10 -3.81 -9.33 6.09
C THR A 10 -3.20 -7.95 5.82
N LYS A 11 -2.11 -7.59 6.53
CA LYS A 11 -1.40 -6.32 6.30
C LYS A 11 -0.82 -6.26 4.88
N LEU A 12 -0.19 -7.34 4.42
CA LEU A 12 0.35 -7.42 3.07
C LEU A 12 -0.75 -7.35 2.01
N ALA A 13 -1.86 -8.06 2.19
CA ALA A 13 -3.00 -8.01 1.29
C ALA A 13 -3.62 -6.60 1.21
N LYS A 14 -3.77 -5.90 2.34
CA LYS A 14 -4.21 -4.50 2.35
C LYS A 14 -3.24 -3.60 1.58
N LYS A 15 -1.92 -3.74 1.80
CA LYS A 15 -0.91 -2.94 1.11
C LYS A 15 -0.81 -3.26 -0.39
N ALA A 16 -1.06 -4.49 -0.80
CA ALA A 16 -1.13 -4.88 -2.22
C ALA A 16 -2.33 -4.22 -2.92
N ARG A 17 -3.50 -4.13 -2.27
CA ARG A 17 -4.66 -3.44 -2.84
C ARG A 17 -4.41 -1.94 -3.09
N LEU A 18 -3.59 -1.31 -2.26
CA LEU A 18 -3.26 0.12 -2.34
C LEU A 18 -2.20 0.47 -3.40
N THR A 19 -1.66 -0.48 -4.16
CA THR A 19 -0.66 -0.15 -5.20
C THR A 19 -1.27 0.26 -6.55
N LYS A 20 -2.60 0.15 -6.68
CA LYS A 20 -3.33 0.52 -7.88
C LYS A 20 -3.43 2.04 -8.00
N TRP A 21 -3.57 2.52 -9.23
CA TRP A 21 -3.91 3.92 -9.48
C TRP A 21 -5.32 4.24 -9.00
N ALA A 22 -5.59 5.53 -8.75
CA ALA A 22 -6.93 6.03 -8.58
C ALA A 22 -7.82 5.65 -9.78
N PRO A 23 -9.08 5.29 -9.54
CA PRO A 23 -9.98 4.94 -10.62
C PRO A 23 -10.35 6.18 -11.44
N VAL A 24 -10.59 5.98 -12.74
CA VAL A 24 -10.87 7.06 -13.70
C VAL A 24 -12.08 7.89 -13.26
N TRP A 25 -13.15 7.24 -12.79
CA TRP A 25 -14.35 7.95 -12.31
C TRP A 25 -14.05 8.92 -11.16
N ALA A 26 -13.07 8.62 -10.29
CA ALA A 26 -12.70 9.52 -9.20
C ALA A 26 -11.91 10.74 -9.69
N VAL A 27 -11.14 10.57 -10.77
CA VAL A 27 -10.49 11.69 -11.46
C VAL A 27 -11.54 12.59 -12.09
N LEU A 28 -12.51 12.02 -12.82
CA LEU A 28 -13.60 12.77 -13.44
C LEU A 28 -14.44 13.52 -12.40
N LYS A 29 -14.75 12.89 -11.26
CA LYS A 29 -15.51 13.53 -10.18
C LYS A 29 -14.78 14.74 -9.57
N LYS A 30 -13.45 14.70 -9.47
CA LYS A 30 -12.65 15.77 -8.86
C LYS A 30 -12.32 16.92 -9.84
N TYR A 31 -11.95 16.58 -11.07
CA TYR A 31 -11.43 17.55 -12.04
C TYR A 31 -12.44 17.95 -13.12
N GLY A 32 -13.58 17.25 -13.23
CA GLY A 32 -14.58 17.47 -14.25
C GLY A 32 -14.37 16.59 -15.50
N ILE A 33 -15.45 16.41 -16.25
CA ILE A 33 -15.47 15.67 -17.50
C ILE A 33 -14.68 16.45 -18.57
N GLY A 34 -13.89 15.74 -19.38
CA GLY A 34 -13.10 16.35 -20.47
C GLY A 34 -11.69 16.80 -20.08
N LYS A 35 -11.34 16.82 -18.79
CA LYS A 35 -9.96 17.10 -18.37
C LYS A 35 -9.09 15.84 -18.48
N ARG A 36 -7.98 15.94 -19.23
CA ARG A 36 -6.99 14.86 -19.44
C ARG A 36 -5.99 14.76 -18.27
N VAL A 37 -6.49 14.66 -17.04
CA VAL A 37 -5.65 14.55 -15.84
C VAL A 37 -5.29 13.09 -15.58
N HIS A 38 -4.01 12.78 -15.45
CA HIS A 38 -3.57 11.43 -15.14
C HIS A 38 -3.88 11.07 -13.66
N PRO A 39 -4.31 9.83 -13.34
CA PRO A 39 -4.65 9.39 -11.98
C PRO A 39 -3.55 9.57 -10.93
N SER A 40 -2.30 9.78 -11.35
CA SER A 40 -1.20 10.13 -10.45
C SER A 40 -1.44 11.40 -9.65
N ALA A 41 -2.17 12.37 -10.21
CA ALA A 41 -2.52 13.60 -9.51
C ALA A 41 -3.42 13.35 -8.28
N LEU A 42 -4.22 12.28 -8.31
CA LEU A 42 -5.08 11.87 -7.19
C LEU A 42 -4.38 10.84 -6.28
N THR A 43 -3.51 10.01 -6.85
CA THR A 43 -2.93 8.86 -6.15
C THR A 43 -1.72 9.27 -5.32
N ARG A 44 -1.96 9.73 -4.08
CA ARG A 44 -0.89 10.13 -3.16
C ARG A 44 -0.01 8.97 -2.69
N GLN A 45 -0.61 7.80 -2.47
CA GLN A 45 0.08 6.64 -1.89
C GLN A 45 0.09 5.49 -2.88
N ARG A 46 1.14 5.42 -3.70
CA ARG A 46 1.45 4.27 -4.56
C ARG A 46 2.80 3.70 -4.17
N ARG A 47 2.90 2.38 -3.99
CA ARG A 47 4.11 1.71 -3.50
C ARG A 47 4.69 0.79 -4.56
N SER A 48 6.01 0.81 -4.71
CA SER A 48 6.78 -0.23 -5.42
C SER A 48 7.65 -1.00 -4.43
N TRP A 49 7.76 -2.32 -4.61
CA TRP A 49 8.58 -3.18 -3.74
C TRP A 49 10.08 -2.93 -3.88
N ARG A 50 10.53 -2.41 -5.03
CA ARG A 50 11.94 -2.06 -5.26
C ARG A 50 12.33 -0.79 -4.50
N ARG A 51 11.46 0.23 -4.53
CA ARG A 51 11.73 1.57 -3.95
C ARG A 51 11.36 1.69 -2.47
N THR A 52 10.18 1.20 -2.07
CA THR A 52 9.64 1.46 -0.73
C THR A 52 9.31 0.14 -0.02
N LYS A 53 10.09 -0.17 1.01
CA LYS A 53 9.96 -1.40 1.80
C LYS A 53 8.87 -1.26 2.86
N LEU A 54 8.18 -2.36 3.12
CA LEU A 54 7.22 -2.45 4.21
C LEU A 54 7.95 -2.98 5.44
N HIS A 55 8.20 -2.13 6.43
CA HIS A 55 8.80 -2.53 7.72
C HIS A 55 7.80 -3.28 8.61
N ILE A 56 7.13 -4.30 8.07
CA ILE A 56 6.23 -5.17 8.81
C ILE A 56 7.10 -6.14 9.61
N LYS A 57 7.51 -5.71 10.80
CA LYS A 57 8.25 -6.56 11.72
C LYS A 57 7.37 -7.77 12.08
N PRO A 58 7.91 -9.01 12.08
CA PRO A 58 7.27 -10.08 12.82
C PRO A 58 7.10 -9.62 14.26
N ARG A 59 6.06 -10.13 14.93
CA ARG A 59 5.73 -9.94 16.37
C ARG A 59 6.94 -9.49 17.19
N ARG A 60 6.79 -8.45 18.03
CA ARG A 60 7.82 -7.94 18.96
C ARG A 60 8.63 -9.12 19.52
N GLN A 61 9.81 -9.38 18.96
CA GLN A 61 10.77 -10.26 19.59
C GLN A 61 11.22 -9.49 20.82
N LYS A 62 11.00 -10.03 22.02
CA LYS A 62 11.68 -9.51 23.21
C LYS A 62 13.15 -9.56 22.88
N LYS A 63 13.81 -8.40 22.86
CA LYS A 63 15.26 -8.37 22.70
C LYS A 63 15.81 -8.97 23.99
N SER A 64 16.43 -10.15 23.91
CA SER A 64 16.94 -10.86 25.08
C SER A 64 18.11 -10.14 25.77
N HIS A 65 18.62 -9.06 25.17
CA HIS A 65 19.81 -8.32 25.63
C HIS A 65 19.47 -7.00 26.35
N PHE A 66 18.20 -6.62 26.41
CA PHE A 66 17.74 -5.54 27.29
C PHE A 66 17.19 -6.27 28.51
N GLY A 67 18.00 -6.33 29.58
CA GLY A 67 17.64 -6.96 30.85
C GLY A 67 16.31 -6.48 31.39
#